data_AF-S4XGG4-F1
#
_entry.id   AF-S4XGG4-F1
#
_cell.length_a   1.000
_cell.length_b   1.000
_cell.length_c   1.000
_cell.angle_alpha   90.00
_cell.angle_beta   90.00
_cell.angle_gamma   90.00
#
_symmetry.space_group_name_H-M   'P 1'
#
loop_
_entity.id
_entity.type
_entity.pdbx_description
1 polymer ?
#
loop_
_entity_poly.entity_id
_entity_poly.type
_entity_poly.pdbx_seq_one_letter_code
_entity_poly.pdbx_strand_id
1 'polypeptide(L)' 'MHPTLGDGDGVMLLGDTRGLAQYYCDAGTTVQYEEYPPIGHTYAGPYWATQMVPWVNARFAGQAAPSTCGSVSAGNSLTD' A
#
# COMPACT_ATOMS: atom_id res chain seq x y z
N MET A 1 -3.82 12.56 -12.79
CA MET A 1 -2.53 13.00 -12.24
C MET A 1 -2.63 14.47 -11.84
N HIS A 2 -2.36 14.80 -10.58
CA HIS A 2 -2.27 16.20 -10.16
C HIS A 2 -0.92 16.77 -10.61
N PRO A 3 -0.87 17.94 -11.29
CA PRO A 3 0.33 18.41 -11.97
C PRO A 3 1.55 18.62 -11.05
N THR A 4 1.33 18.87 -9.76
CA THR A 4 2.39 19.09 -8.76
C THR A 4 2.59 17.95 -7.77
N LEU A 5 1.59 17.09 -7.57
CA LEU A 5 1.62 16.06 -6.51
C LEU A 5 1.75 14.64 -7.08
N GLY A 6 1.60 14.49 -8.40
CA GLY A 6 1.67 13.20 -9.09
C GLY A 6 0.35 12.44 -9.06
N ASP A 7 0.46 11.13 -9.16
CA ASP A 7 -0.67 10.20 -9.08
C ASP A 7 -1.19 10.00 -7.66
N GLY A 8 -2.41 9.48 -7.58
CA GLY A 8 -3.06 9.18 -6.32
C GLY A 8 -4.52 8.79 -6.52
N ASP A 9 -5.21 8.61 -5.41
CA ASP A 9 -6.63 8.25 -5.38
C ASP A 9 -7.55 9.44 -5.10
N GLY A 10 -7.00 10.66 -5.09
CA GLY A 10 -7.73 11.90 -4.77
C GLY A 10 -7.63 12.32 -3.29
N VAL A 11 -7.04 11.50 -2.43
CA VAL A 11 -6.67 11.85 -1.04
C VAL A 11 -5.22 11.46 -0.78
N MET A 12 -4.86 10.21 -1.05
CA MET A 12 -3.54 9.66 -0.85
C MET A 12 -2.71 9.82 -2.13
N LEU A 13 -1.45 10.23 -1.96
CA LEU A 13 -0.49 10.32 -3.04
C LEU A 13 0.14 8.94 -3.28
N LEU A 14 0.17 8.51 -4.54
CA LEU A 14 0.69 7.19 -4.92
C LEU A 14 2.19 7.09 -4.58
N GLY A 15 2.95 8.14 -4.88
CA GLY A 15 4.39 8.22 -4.58
C GLY A 15 4.68 8.07 -3.09
N ASP A 16 3.93 8.77 -2.24
CA ASP A 16 4.12 8.71 -0.77
C ASP A 16 3.75 7.33 -0.22
N THR A 17 2.69 6.72 -0.75
CA THR A 17 2.23 5.40 -0.31
C THR A 17 3.26 4.31 -0.67
N ARG A 18 3.86 4.39 -1.86
CA ARG A 18 5.00 3.54 -2.25
C ARG A 18 6.22 3.78 -1.36
N GLY A 19 6.55 5.05 -1.10
CA GLY A 19 7.66 5.43 -0.22
C GLY A 19 7.48 4.86 1.19
N LEU A 20 6.26 4.89 1.71
CA LEU A 20 5.94 4.35 3.03
C LEU A 20 6.10 2.82 3.09
N ALA A 21 5.63 2.12 2.05
CA ALA A 21 5.82 0.67 1.95
C ALA A 21 7.31 0.31 1.89
N GLN A 22 8.10 1.04 1.10
CA GLN A 22 9.55 0.86 1.01
C GLN A 22 10.24 1.10 2.35
N TYR A 23 9.89 2.20 3.05
CA TYR A 23 10.44 2.53 4.37
C TYR A 23 10.27 1.39 5.38
N TYR A 24 9.07 0.79 5.46
CA TYR A 24 8.83 -0.34 6.35
C TYR A 24 9.56 -1.61 5.92
N CYS A 25 9.65 -1.87 4.61
CA CYS A 25 10.44 -2.97 4.07
C CYS A 25 11.92 -2.84 4.44
N ASP A 26 12.50 -1.64 4.30
CA ASP A 26 13.91 -1.37 4.62
C ASP A 26 14.19 -1.49 6.12
N ALA A 27 13.19 -1.23 6.97
CA ALA A 27 13.21 -1.48 8.40
C ALA A 27 13.04 -2.97 8.79
N GLY A 28 12.93 -3.88 7.82
CA GLY A 28 12.81 -5.32 8.05
C GLY A 28 11.38 -5.80 8.37
N THR A 29 10.36 -4.95 8.15
CA THR A 29 8.96 -5.35 8.32
C THR A 29 8.49 -6.15 7.11
N THR A 30 7.77 -7.26 7.34
CA THR A 30 7.06 -7.97 6.26
C THR A 30 5.86 -7.15 5.80
N VAL A 31 5.91 -6.62 4.57
CA VAL A 31 4.87 -5.74 4.01
C VAL A 31 4.20 -6.38 2.80
N GLN A 32 2.86 -6.45 2.83
CA GLN A 32 2.03 -6.72 1.67
C GLN A 32 1.45 -5.39 1.18
N TYR A 33 1.89 -4.93 0.00
CA TYR A 33 1.46 -3.70 -0.64
C TYR A 33 0.69 -4.02 -1.92
N GLU A 34 -0.46 -3.36 -2.09
CA GLU A 34 -1.34 -3.56 -3.23
C GLU A 34 -1.78 -2.20 -3.79
N GLU A 35 -1.70 -2.06 -5.11
CA GLU A 35 -2.25 -0.94 -5.85
C GLU A 35 -3.46 -1.43 -6.63
N TYR A 36 -4.61 -0.77 -6.42
CA TYR A 36 -5.81 -1.06 -7.18
C TYR A 36 -5.90 -0.15 -8.41
N PRO A 37 -6.61 -0.57 -9.48
CA PRO A 37 -6.93 0.32 -10.60
C PRO A 37 -7.50 1.64 -10.10
N PRO A 38 -7.39 2.75 -10.86
CA PRO A 38 -7.82 4.07 -10.41
C PRO A 38 -9.33 4.13 -10.17
N ILE A 39 -9.74 3.75 -8.95
CA ILE A 39 -11.12 3.76 -8.44
C ILE A 39 -11.36 4.91 -7.45
N GLY A 40 -10.30 5.62 -7.05
CA GLY A 40 -10.37 6.75 -6.11
C GLY A 40 -10.56 6.35 -4.65
N HIS A 41 -10.26 7.28 -3.73
CA HIS A 41 -10.17 7.00 -2.30
C HIS A 41 -11.49 6.45 -1.72
N THR A 42 -12.61 7.05 -2.13
CA THR A 42 -13.96 6.69 -1.66
C THR A 42 -14.33 5.24 -1.97
N TYR A 43 -13.88 4.69 -3.12
CA TYR A 43 -14.21 3.33 -3.52
C TYR A 43 -13.10 2.33 -3.20
N ALA A 44 -11.84 2.78 -3.08
CA ALA A 44 -10.72 1.94 -2.69
C ALA A 44 -10.87 1.36 -1.28
N GLY A 45 -11.35 2.15 -0.32
CA GLY A 45 -11.58 1.70 1.06
C GLY A 45 -12.54 0.50 1.16
N PRO A 46 -13.78 0.59 0.63
CA PRO A 46 -14.71 -0.54 0.59
C PRO A 46 -14.17 -1.76 -0.14
N TYR A 47 -13.48 -1.56 -1.28
CA TYR A 47 -12.87 -2.66 -2.02
C TYR A 47 -11.81 -3.40 -1.19
N TRP A 48 -10.90 -2.66 -0.56
CA TRP A 48 -9.91 -3.20 0.38
C TRP A 48 -10.58 -3.92 1.56
N ALA A 49 -11.66 -3.36 2.12
CA ALA A 49 -12.36 -3.96 3.26
C ALA A 49 -12.90 -5.37 2.96
N THR A 50 -13.29 -5.66 1.71
CA THR A 50 -13.71 -7.02 1.32
C THR A 50 -12.58 -8.06 1.45
N GLN A 51 -11.33 -7.62 1.35
CA GLN A 51 -10.13 -8.47 1.42
C GLN A 51 -9.47 -8.43 2.81
N MET A 52 -9.73 -7.39 3.62
CA MET A 52 -9.08 -7.20 4.92
C MET A 52 -9.43 -8.33 5.90
N VAL A 53 -10.70 -8.74 5.96
CA VAL A 53 -11.20 -9.72 6.93
C VAL A 53 -10.53 -11.09 6.72
N PRO A 54 -10.52 -11.68 5.51
CA PRO A 54 -9.80 -12.93 5.29
C PRO A 54 -8.29 -12.78 5.53
N TRP A 55 -7.68 -11.63 5.19
CA TRP A 55 -6.26 -11.39 5.45
C TRP A 55 -5.92 -11.46 6.94
N VAL A 56 -6.69 -10.77 7.79
CA VAL A 56 -6.51 -10.75 9.26
C VAL A 56 -6.72 -12.15 9.85
N ASN A 57 -7.80 -12.83 9.45
CA ASN A 57 -8.10 -14.18 9.93
C ASN A 57 -6.98 -15.19 9.60
N ALA A 58 -6.35 -15.08 8.42
CA ALA A 58 -5.21 -15.91 8.08
C ALA A 58 -4.02 -15.71 9.03
N ARG A 59 -3.80 -14.49 9.55
CA ARG A 59 -2.75 -14.21 10.54
C ARG A 59 -3.09 -14.84 11.89
N PHE A 60 -4.34 -14.72 12.35
CA PHE A 60 -4.79 -15.37 13.58
C PHE A 60 -4.76 -16.90 13.50
N ALA A 61 -4.92 -17.47 12.30
CA ALA A 61 -4.75 -18.89 12.04
C ALA A 61 -3.27 -19.33 11.96
N GLY A 62 -2.30 -18.43 12.19
CA GLY A 62 -0.88 -18.74 12.22
C GLY A 62 -0.21 -18.88 10.85
N GLN A 63 -0.90 -18.52 9.76
CA GLN A 63 -0.25 -18.51 8.44
C GLN A 63 0.83 -17.43 8.41
N ALA A 64 1.86 -17.56 7.56
CA ALA A 64 2.88 -16.52 7.37
C ALA A 64 2.34 -15.38 6.48
N ALA A 65 2.75 -14.13 6.75
CA ALA A 65 2.28 -12.99 5.97
C ALA A 65 3.00 -12.99 4.62
N PRO A 66 2.30 -12.76 3.49
CA PRO A 66 2.96 -12.57 2.23
C PRO A 66 3.79 -11.28 2.25
N SER A 67 4.78 -11.19 1.36
CA SER A 67 5.62 -10.02 1.23
C SER A 67 5.69 -9.59 -0.23
N THR A 68 5.68 -8.27 -0.40
CA THR A 68 5.93 -7.57 -1.67
C THR A 68 7.18 -6.71 -1.58
N CYS A 69 7.93 -6.77 -0.47
CA CYS A 69 9.21 -6.10 -0.35
C CYS A 69 10.15 -6.55 -1.48
N GLY A 70 10.80 -5.59 -2.14
CA GLY A 70 11.61 -5.81 -3.35
C GLY A 70 10.83 -5.72 -4.67
N SER A 71 9.49 -5.69 -4.63
CA SER A 71 8.62 -5.56 -5.81
C SER A 71 7.79 -4.27 -5.83
N VAL A 72 7.84 -3.47 -4.75
CA VAL A 72 7.19 -2.16 -4.70
C VAL A 72 7.88 -1.22 -5.68
N SER A 73 7.11 -0.49 -6.49
CA SER A 73 7.66 0.53 -7.40
C SER A 73 8.24 1.70 -6.60
N ALA A 74 9.22 2.40 -7.17
CA ALA A 74 9.82 3.56 -6.51
C ALA A 74 8.76 4.60 -6.09
N GLY A 75 8.88 5.07 -4.84
CA GLY A 75 8.04 6.11 -4.26
C GLY A 75 8.77 7.44 -4.09
N ASN A 76 8.10 8.40 -3.46
CA ASN A 76 8.69 9.68 -3.08
C ASN A 76 9.66 9.50 -1.90
N SER A 77 10.65 10.39 -1.79
CA SER A 77 11.43 10.52 -0.55
C SER A 77 10.50 10.97 0.58
N LEU A 78 10.52 10.28 1.71
CA LEU A 78 9.75 10.64 2.91
C LEU A 78 10.59 11.40 3.95
N THR A 79 11.86 11.62 3.65
CA THR A 79 12.76 12.47 4.43
C THR A 79 13.06 13.70 3.61
N ASP A 80 12.86 14.87 4.21
CA ASP A 80 13.24 16.18 3.65
C ASP A 80 14.77 16.34 3.56
#